data_AF-A0A2E4HJ99-F1
#
_entry.id   AF-A0A2E4HJ99-F1
#
_cell.length_a   1.000
_cell.length_b   1.000
_cell.length_c   1.000
_cell.angle_alpha   90.00
_cell.angle_beta   90.00
_cell.angle_gamma   90.00
#
_symmetry.space_group_name_H-M   'P 1'
#
loop_
_entity.id
_entity.type
_entity.pdbx_description
1 polymer ?
#
loop_
_entity_poly.entity_id
_entity_poly.type
_entity_poly.pdbx_seq_one_letter_code
_entity_poly.pdbx_strand_id
1 'polypeptide(L)'
;MHRVWDTQMIEQYSMSYTELAMNVGDLSKKQRKALQQGTHYDWMEDSRTLVKDIYAKTKKGEKLGYRYMYDYFDLLEKQLQKGGVRLAGLLNQIFD
;
A
#
# COMPACT_ATOMS: atom_id res chain seq x y z
N MET A 1 16.30 -0.94 2.65
CA MET A 1 15.05 -0.32 2.17
C MET A 1 13.86 -1.23 2.41
N HIS A 2 13.88 -2.50 1.98
CA HIS A 2 12.78 -3.47 2.23
C HIS A 2 12.22 -3.44 3.66
N ARG A 3 13.06 -3.65 4.68
CA ARG A 3 12.65 -3.57 6.10
C ARG A 3 11.92 -2.28 6.50
N VAL A 4 12.25 -1.16 5.87
CA VAL A 4 11.58 0.13 6.16
C VAL A 4 10.11 0.05 5.73
N TRP A 5 9.86 -0.48 4.54
CA TRP A 5 8.52 -0.65 3.97
C TRP A 5 7.73 -1.80 4.59
N ASP A 6 8.39 -2.93 4.85
CA ASP A 6 7.72 -4.14 5.35
C ASP A 6 7.30 -4.03 6.82
N THR A 7 7.95 -3.16 7.60
CA THR A 7 7.79 -3.15 9.07
C THR A 7 7.93 -1.76 9.68
N GLN A 8 9.07 -1.09 9.48
CA GLN A 8 9.40 0.09 10.31
C GLN A 8 8.45 1.28 10.09
N MET A 9 7.96 1.49 8.87
CA MET A 9 6.98 2.56 8.61
C MET A 9 5.62 2.26 9.25
N ILE A 10 5.20 0.99 9.24
CA ILE A 10 3.92 0.55 9.84
C ILE A 10 4.00 0.72 11.36
N GLU A 11 5.08 0.26 11.98
CA GLU A 11 5.26 0.30 13.43
C GLU A 11 5.48 1.71 13.98
N GLN A 12 6.07 2.63 13.21
CA GLN A 12 6.40 3.97 13.69
C GLN A 12 5.17 4.77 14.14
N TYR A 13 4.01 4.56 13.51
CA TYR A 13 2.78 5.25 13.90
C TYR A 13 2.13 4.62 15.14
N SER A 14 2.61 3.46 15.61
CA SER A 14 2.14 2.76 16.82
C SER A 14 0.62 2.55 16.85
N MET A 15 0.00 2.45 15.66
CA MET A 15 -1.42 2.18 15.51
C MET A 15 -1.68 0.68 15.65
N SER A 16 -2.77 0.32 16.32
CA SER A 16 -3.33 -1.02 16.21
C SER A 16 -3.82 -1.28 14.77
N TYR A 17 -3.98 -2.55 14.38
CA TYR A 17 -4.51 -2.90 13.05
C TYR A 17 -5.90 -2.30 12.78
N THR A 18 -6.73 -2.14 13.82
CA THR A 18 -8.05 -1.52 13.71
C THR A 18 -7.94 -0.03 13.44
N GLU A 19 -7.07 0.68 14.15
CA GLU A 19 -6.83 2.11 13.93
C GLU A 19 -6.25 2.33 12.54
N LEU A 20 -5.30 1.49 12.13
CA LEU A 20 -4.70 1.55 10.80
C LEU A 20 -5.76 1.37 9.71
N ALA A 21 -6.68 0.40 9.88
CA ALA A 21 -7.79 0.18 8.96
C ALA A 21 -8.82 1.33 8.93
N MET A 22 -9.08 1.98 10.08
CA MET A 22 -9.99 3.12 10.19
C MET A 22 -9.37 4.42 9.67
N ASN A 23 -8.04 4.54 9.72
CA ASN A 23 -7.33 5.73 9.25
C ASN A 23 -7.19 5.78 7.73
N VAL A 24 -7.38 4.65 7.05
CA VAL A 24 -7.41 4.62 5.59
C VAL A 24 -8.69 5.27 5.08
N GLY A 25 -8.55 6.36 4.31
CA GLY A 25 -9.70 7.13 3.80
C GLY A 25 -10.72 6.30 2.99
N ASP A 26 -11.99 6.70 3.04
CA ASP A 26 -13.08 5.93 2.44
C ASP A 26 -13.02 5.85 0.90
N LEU A 27 -13.40 4.68 0.38
CA LEU A 27 -13.61 4.46 -1.05
C LEU A 27 -15.10 4.41 -1.39
N SER A 28 -15.48 5.05 -2.49
CA SER A 28 -16.80 4.85 -3.10
C SER A 28 -16.92 3.43 -3.68
N LYS A 29 -18.16 2.98 -3.90
CA LYS A 29 -18.43 1.70 -4.61
C LYS A 29 -17.77 1.67 -5.99
N LYS A 30 -17.75 2.82 -6.70
CA LYS A 30 -17.12 2.94 -8.02
C LYS A 30 -15.60 2.76 -7.93
N GLN A 31 -14.94 3.38 -6.94
CA GLN A 31 -13.50 3.22 -6.74
C GLN A 31 -13.16 1.78 -6.37
N ARG A 32 -13.91 1.14 -5.45
CA ARG A 32 -13.69 -0.28 -5.11
C ARG A 32 -13.77 -1.18 -6.34
N LYS A 33 -14.82 -1.02 -7.16
CA LYS A 33 -14.97 -1.80 -8.41
C LYS A 33 -13.81 -1.55 -9.38
N ALA A 34 -13.33 -0.32 -9.50
CA ALA A 34 -12.18 -0.01 -10.35
C ALA A 34 -10.87 -0.64 -9.83
N LEU A 35 -10.64 -0.64 -8.52
CA LEU A 35 -9.43 -1.23 -7.92
C LEU A 35 -9.40 -2.77 -8.03
N GLN A 36 -10.58 -3.40 -8.09
CA GLN A 36 -10.75 -4.85 -8.26
C GLN A 36 -10.65 -5.31 -9.72
N GLN A 37 -10.59 -4.39 -10.70
CA GLN A 37 -10.41 -4.74 -12.10
C GLN A 37 -8.97 -5.18 -12.39
N GLY A 38 -8.81 -5.90 -13.50
CA GLY A 38 -7.53 -6.44 -13.94
C GLY A 38 -7.21 -7.79 -13.33
N THR A 39 -6.04 -8.29 -13.69
CA THR A 39 -5.48 -9.56 -13.24
C THR A 39 -4.44 -9.35 -12.15
N HIS A 40 -4.02 -10.43 -11.51
CA HIS A 40 -2.89 -10.38 -10.57
C HIS A 40 -1.59 -9.86 -11.23
N TYR A 41 -1.40 -10.08 -12.54
CA TYR A 41 -0.28 -9.50 -13.29
C TYR A 41 -0.39 -7.98 -13.38
N ASP A 42 -1.58 -7.44 -13.66
CA ASP A 42 -1.80 -5.99 -13.70
C ASP A 42 -1.53 -5.35 -12.33
N TRP A 43 -1.94 -6.03 -11.27
CA TRP A 43 -1.72 -5.58 -9.90
C TRP A 43 -0.25 -5.61 -9.50
N MET A 44 0.50 -6.59 -9.98
CA MET A 44 1.95 -6.68 -9.81
C MET A 44 2.67 -5.54 -10.55
N GLU A 45 2.33 -5.27 -11.81
CA GLU A 45 2.98 -4.19 -12.59
C GLU A 45 2.69 -2.79 -12.03
N ASP A 46 1.47 -2.59 -11.52
CA ASP A 46 1.08 -1.39 -10.77
C ASP A 46 1.96 -1.19 -9.51
N SER A 47 2.18 -2.23 -8.70
CA SER A 47 3.12 -2.18 -7.58
C SER A 47 4.56 -1.92 -8.04
N ARG A 48 5.00 -2.60 -9.11
CA ARG A 48 6.35 -2.46 -9.67
C ARG A 48 6.64 -1.04 -10.15
N THR A 49 5.64 -0.34 -10.68
CA THR A 49 5.77 1.06 -11.10
C THR A 49 6.10 1.97 -9.91
N LEU A 50 5.42 1.79 -8.78
CA LEU A 50 5.70 2.52 -7.55
C LEU A 50 7.08 2.20 -6.99
N VAL A 51 7.47 0.92 -6.97
CA VAL A 51 8.79 0.49 -6.52
C VAL A 51 9.90 1.17 -7.32
N LYS A 52 9.77 1.25 -8.66
CA LYS A 52 10.75 1.96 -9.50
C LYS A 52 10.89 3.43 -9.12
N ASP A 53 9.77 4.12 -8.88
CA ASP A 53 9.76 5.53 -8.47
C ASP A 53 10.42 5.73 -7.09
N ILE A 54 10.08 4.88 -6.11
CA ILE A 54 10.65 4.91 -4.75
C ILE A 54 12.18 4.73 -4.80
N TYR A 55 12.66 3.74 -5.54
CA TYR A 55 14.10 3.49 -5.67
C TYR A 55 14.81 4.61 -6.44
N ALA A 56 14.18 5.20 -7.46
CA ALA A 56 14.76 6.32 -8.21
C ALA A 56 14.88 7.59 -7.33
N LYS A 57 13.94 7.80 -6.41
CA LYS A 57 13.92 8.96 -5.50
C LYS A 57 14.72 8.78 -4.22
N THR A 58 15.25 7.59 -3.95
CA THR A 58 15.98 7.31 -2.71
C THR A 58 17.44 6.96 -3.00
N LYS A 59 18.38 7.68 -2.39
CA LYS A 59 19.80 7.45 -2.63
C LYS A 59 20.30 6.24 -1.85
N LYS A 60 21.22 5.48 -2.45
CA LYS A 60 21.89 4.37 -1.76
C LYS A 60 22.71 4.92 -0.58
N GLY A 61 22.49 4.36 0.61
CA GLY A 61 23.17 4.79 1.84
C GLY A 61 22.52 6.00 2.54
N GLU A 62 21.40 6.51 2.02
CA GLU A 62 20.63 7.56 2.67
C GLU A 62 20.03 7.08 4.00
N LYS A 63 20.06 7.97 5.01
CA LYS A 63 19.42 7.71 6.30
C LYS A 63 17.91 7.93 6.17
N LEU A 64 17.17 6.84 6.08
CA LEU A 64 15.70 6.85 5.98
C LEU A 64 15.10 7.09 7.36
N GLY A 65 15.01 8.36 7.75
CA GLY A 65 14.44 8.80 9.03
C GLY A 65 13.02 9.35 8.90
N TYR A 66 12.57 10.11 9.90
CA TYR A 66 11.20 10.63 10.01
C TYR A 66 10.65 11.27 8.73
N ARG A 67 11.46 12.07 8.03
CA ARG A 67 11.04 12.72 6.78
C ARG A 67 10.66 11.72 5.70
N TYR A 68 11.44 10.66 5.54
CA TYR A 68 11.16 9.60 4.58
C TYR A 68 9.85 8.89 4.92
N MET A 69 9.65 8.56 6.20
CA MET A 69 8.38 7.97 6.65
C MET A 69 7.21 8.89 6.33
N TYR A 70 7.30 10.17 6.70
CA TYR A 70 6.24 11.15 6.42
C TYR A 70 5.90 11.28 4.93
N ASP A 71 6.92 11.32 4.06
CA ASP A 71 6.72 11.48 2.61
C ASP A 71 6.07 10.24 1.96
N TYR A 72 6.29 9.04 2.51
CA TYR A 72 5.84 7.78 1.90
C TYR A 72 4.72 7.06 2.65
N PHE A 73 4.34 7.48 3.86
CA PHE A 73 3.31 6.80 4.64
C PHE A 73 1.94 6.81 3.95
N ASP A 74 1.57 7.94 3.36
CA ASP A 74 0.36 8.08 2.55
C ASP A 74 0.31 7.06 1.39
N LEU A 75 1.46 6.77 0.79
CA LEU A 75 1.58 5.79 -0.29
C LEU A 75 1.46 4.37 0.26
N LEU A 76 2.09 4.09 1.40
CA LEU A 76 1.99 2.81 2.10
C LEU A 76 0.53 2.49 2.45
N GLU A 77 -0.22 3.42 3.05
CA GLU A 77 -1.64 3.24 3.39
C GLU A 77 -2.49 2.94 2.15
N LYS A 78 -2.26 3.68 1.05
CA LYS A 78 -2.95 3.43 -0.24
C LYS A 78 -2.69 2.02 -0.77
N GLN A 79 -1.46 1.51 -0.62
CA GLN A 79 -1.11 0.15 -1.06
C GLN A 79 -1.75 -0.92 -0.17
N LEU A 80 -1.82 -0.72 1.15
CA LEU A 80 -2.54 -1.60 2.07
C LEU A 80 -4.03 -1.65 1.73
N GLN A 81 -4.65 -0.49 1.49
CA GLN A 81 -6.05 -0.40 1.07
C GLN A 81 -6.31 -1.15 -0.23
N LYS A 82 -5.48 -0.91 -1.23
CA LYS A 82 -5.59 -1.53 -2.55
C LYS A 82 -5.45 -3.05 -2.46
N GLY A 83 -4.52 -3.53 -1.64
CA GLY A 83 -4.36 -4.96 -1.34
C GLY A 83 -5.60 -5.57 -0.71
N GLY A 84 -6.16 -4.94 0.32
CA GLY A 84 -7.38 -5.42 0.98
C GLY A 84 -8.60 -5.48 0.03
N VAL A 85 -8.80 -4.44 -0.79
CA VAL A 85 -9.89 -4.37 -1.76
C VAL A 85 -9.78 -5.44 -2.86
N ARG A 86 -8.55 -5.67 -3.37
CA ARG A 86 -8.25 -6.71 -4.36
C ARG A 86 -8.45 -8.11 -3.79
N LEU A 87 -7.98 -8.35 -2.57
CA LEU A 87 -8.17 -9.62 -1.87
C LEU A 87 -9.66 -9.91 -1.66
N ALA A 88 -10.43 -8.94 -1.17
CA ALA A 88 -11.88 -9.10 -1.02
C ALA A 88 -12.56 -9.42 -2.36
N GLY A 89 -12.15 -8.75 -3.44
CA GLY A 89 -12.67 -9.04 -4.78
C GLY A 89 -12.36 -10.45 -5.27
N LEU A 90 -11.13 -10.92 -5.03
CA LEU A 90 -10.70 -12.27 -5.39
C LEU A 90 -11.44 -13.34 -4.57
N LEU A 91 -11.62 -13.12 -3.27
CA LEU A 91 -12.36 -14.04 -2.41
C LEU A 91 -13.81 -14.17 -2.88
N ASN A 92 -14.48 -13.06 -3.17
CA ASN A 92 -15.84 -13.08 -3.70
C ASN A 92 -15.91 -13.85 -5.04
N GLN A 93 -14.94 -13.66 -5.94
CA GLN A 93 -14.91 -14.42 -7.21
C GLN A 93 -14.75 -15.93 -7.03
N ILE A 94 -14.14 -16.37 -5.92
CA ILE A 94 -13.88 -17.79 -5.65
C ILE A 94 -15.07 -18.44 -4.93
N PHE A 95 -15.77 -17.69 -4.08
CA PHE A 95 -16.76 -18.22 -3.14
C PHE A 95 -18.21 -17.82 -3.42
N ASP A 96 -18.48 -16.85 -4.29
CA ASP A 96 -19.83 -16.48 -4.78
C ASP A 96 -20.14 -17.15 -6.13
#